data_AF-A0AAP7DIW6-F1
#
_entry.id   AF-A0AAP7DIW6-F1
#
_cell.length_a   1.000
_cell.length_b   1.000
_cell.length_c   1.000
_cell.angle_alpha   90.00
_cell.angle_beta   90.00
_cell.angle_gamma   90.00
#
_symmetry.space_group_name_H-M   'P 1'
#
loop_
_entity.id
_entity.type
_entity.pdbx_description
1 polymer ?
#
loop_
_entity_poly.entity_id
_entity_poly.type
_entity_poly.pdbx_seq_one_letter_code
_entity_poly.pdbx_strand_id
1 'polypeptide(L)'
;MDQYKFSPEHNQMIVDAIVDGYRDYIEHRKNRKSNMKISSAFAWTKGNFIESKLAEECTAHGFTYKKSKAGLTWDYLQFIHIDSKVIFLIKNAAYFNENCFSQARLPNGGGTKGPRRTYLHELSRINTGLSFPASPPLSKRGNHAERIEQLSLFIVDSFLKDELEKFTSTYSQFHILTYNIDEAYQISEIKHYLPNPSDNVAYRVEDLSDLISGAELTDEDRDVIAPDVNDDALDPAAFDIGIIEEEQHNL
;
A
#
# COMPACT_ATOMS: atom_id res chain seq x y z
N MET A 1 -16.59 4.08 12.35
CA MET A 1 -15.16 3.76 12.18
C MET A 1 -14.26 4.59 13.10
N ASP A 2 -14.78 5.65 13.74
CA ASP A 2 -13.97 6.60 14.53
C ASP A 2 -13.13 5.97 15.65
N GLN A 3 -13.59 4.87 16.26
CA GLN A 3 -12.82 4.16 17.30
C GLN A 3 -11.48 3.57 16.83
N TYR A 4 -11.23 3.55 15.52
CA TYR A 4 -10.03 3.01 14.89
C TYR A 4 -9.08 4.09 14.37
N LYS A 5 -9.40 5.36 14.58
CA LYS A 5 -8.52 6.48 14.23
C LYS A 5 -7.23 6.45 15.03
N PHE A 6 -6.13 6.86 14.40
CA PHE A 6 -4.91 7.14 15.15
C PHE A 6 -5.04 8.45 15.91
N SER A 7 -4.09 8.72 16.81
CA SER A 7 -4.07 10.01 17.49
C SER A 7 -3.73 11.12 16.48
N PRO A 8 -4.16 12.37 16.72
CA PRO A 8 -3.82 13.50 15.86
C PRO A 8 -2.31 13.66 15.66
N GLU A 9 -1.50 13.40 16.70
CA GLU A 9 -0.04 13.48 16.63
C GLU A 9 0.55 12.42 15.68
N HIS A 10 0.02 11.20 15.70
CA HIS A 10 0.45 10.14 14.77
C HIS A 10 -0.01 10.44 13.35
N ASN A 11 -1.24 10.95 13.17
CA ASN A 11 -1.75 11.35 11.87
C ASN A 11 -0.88 12.44 11.24
N GLN A 12 -0.55 13.50 11.99
CA GLN A 12 0.30 14.57 11.50
C GLN A 12 1.69 14.06 11.11
N MET A 13 2.33 13.26 11.97
CA MET A 13 3.65 12.67 11.68
C MET A 13 3.62 11.82 10.40
N ILE A 14 2.60 10.99 10.19
CA ILE A 14 2.52 10.16 8.99
C ILE A 14 2.37 11.04 7.73
N VAL A 15 1.55 12.08 7.80
CA VAL A 15 1.34 13.01 6.69
C VAL A 15 2.61 13.78 6.36
N ASP A 16 3.29 14.32 7.36
CA ASP A 16 4.54 15.06 7.20
C ASP A 16 5.63 14.17 6.59
N ALA A 17 5.80 12.95 7.10
CA ALA A 17 6.75 11.97 6.56
C ALA A 17 6.45 11.57 5.11
N ILE A 18 5.17 11.44 4.73
CA ILE A 18 4.78 11.15 3.34
C ILE A 18 5.17 12.31 2.41
N VAL A 19 4.88 13.55 2.82
CA VAL A 19 5.18 14.75 2.02
C VAL A 19 6.69 14.93 1.88
N ASP A 20 7.43 14.84 2.99
CA ASP A 20 8.87 15.04 2.97
C ASP A 20 9.61 13.90 2.27
N GLY A 21 9.17 12.65 2.44
CA GLY A 21 9.72 11.51 1.69
C GLY A 21 9.49 11.66 0.19
N TYR A 22 8.34 12.21 -0.22
CA TYR A 22 8.10 12.48 -1.63
C TYR A 22 8.99 13.61 -2.18
N ARG A 23 9.26 14.65 -1.39
CA ARG A 23 10.22 15.71 -1.75
C ARG A 23 11.65 15.18 -1.89
N ASP A 24 12.09 14.33 -0.97
CA ASP A 24 13.40 13.68 -1.06
C ASP A 24 13.51 12.87 -2.36
N TYR A 25 12.46 12.12 -2.72
CA TYR A 25 12.40 11.44 -4.00
C TYR A 25 12.60 12.38 -5.20
N ILE A 26 11.95 13.56 -5.19
CA ILE A 26 12.05 14.54 -6.29
C ILE A 26 13.47 15.07 -6.42
N GLU A 27 14.11 15.45 -5.32
CA GLU A 27 15.50 15.92 -5.32
C GLU A 27 16.46 14.85 -5.86
N HIS A 28 16.26 13.59 -5.45
CA HIS A 28 17.00 12.48 -6.03
C HIS A 28 16.68 12.29 -7.51
N ARG A 29 15.42 12.41 -7.95
CA ARG A 29 15.03 12.29 -9.35
C ARG A 29 15.71 13.36 -10.21
N LYS A 30 15.78 14.61 -9.73
CA LYS A 30 16.52 15.72 -10.37
C LYS A 30 17.98 15.35 -10.57
N ASN A 31 18.64 14.91 -9.50
CA ASN A 31 20.04 14.50 -9.55
C ASN A 31 20.27 13.37 -10.56
N ARG A 32 19.44 12.33 -10.55
CA ARG A 32 19.58 11.18 -11.46
C ARG A 32 19.29 11.55 -12.91
N LYS A 33 18.31 12.43 -13.18
CA LYS A 33 18.00 12.93 -14.53
C LYS A 33 19.19 13.71 -15.11
N SER A 34 19.86 14.52 -14.30
CA SER A 34 21.02 15.32 -14.74
C SER A 34 22.32 14.52 -14.89
N ASN A 35 22.53 13.51 -14.05
CA ASN A 35 23.83 12.83 -13.95
C ASN A 35 23.89 11.43 -14.62
N MET A 36 22.75 10.86 -15.04
CA MET A 36 22.72 9.54 -15.66
C MET A 36 22.18 9.60 -17.09
N LYS A 37 22.74 8.78 -17.98
CA LYS A 37 22.26 8.66 -19.36
C LYS A 37 20.88 8.00 -19.46
N ILE A 38 20.57 7.11 -18.53
CA ILE A 38 19.28 6.42 -18.41
C ILE A 38 18.92 6.42 -16.93
N SER A 39 17.76 6.97 -16.57
CA SER A 39 17.28 7.05 -15.18
C SER A 39 15.79 6.71 -15.03
N SER A 40 15.12 6.22 -16.08
CA SER A 40 13.69 5.93 -16.10
C SER A 40 13.27 4.94 -15.02
N ALA A 41 14.06 3.89 -14.77
CA ALA A 41 13.77 2.91 -13.70
C ALA A 41 13.70 3.53 -12.29
N PHE A 42 14.34 4.69 -12.07
CA PHE A 42 14.25 5.40 -10.80
C PHE A 42 12.85 6.01 -10.57
N ALA A 43 12.01 6.13 -11.61
CA ALA A 43 10.64 6.60 -11.46
C ALA A 43 9.82 5.71 -10.49
N TRP A 44 10.20 4.45 -10.33
CA TRP A 44 9.49 3.44 -9.54
C TRP A 44 9.92 3.37 -8.06
N THR A 45 10.80 4.26 -7.61
CA THR A 45 11.33 4.24 -6.23
C THR A 45 10.58 5.18 -5.27
N LYS A 46 9.54 5.89 -5.73
CA LYS A 46 8.74 6.86 -4.94
C LYS A 46 8.34 6.32 -3.56
N GLY A 47 7.74 5.13 -3.56
CA GLY A 47 7.27 4.48 -2.33
C GLY A 47 8.41 4.21 -1.34
N ASN A 48 9.60 3.86 -1.83
CA ASN A 48 10.75 3.58 -0.97
C ASN A 48 11.21 4.81 -0.20
N PHE A 49 11.15 6.00 -0.81
CA PHE A 49 11.52 7.25 -0.14
C PHE A 49 10.50 7.60 0.95
N ILE A 50 9.20 7.46 0.64
CA ILE A 50 8.12 7.67 1.59
C ILE A 50 8.24 6.71 2.78
N GLU A 51 8.42 5.41 2.53
CA GLU A 51 8.59 4.42 3.59
C GLU A 51 9.86 4.67 4.41
N SER A 52 10.97 5.05 3.76
CA SER A 52 12.23 5.36 4.45
C SER A 52 12.09 6.56 5.37
N LYS A 53 11.47 7.65 4.89
CA LYS A 53 11.24 8.85 5.69
C LYS A 53 10.35 8.55 6.89
N LEU A 54 9.27 7.79 6.69
CA LEU A 54 8.42 7.37 7.78
C LEU A 54 9.18 6.50 8.79
N ALA A 55 10.06 5.62 8.36
CA ALA A 55 10.87 4.78 9.24
C ALA A 55 11.84 5.58 10.12
N GLU A 56 12.37 6.69 9.60
CA GLU A 56 13.21 7.62 10.36
C GLU A 56 12.40 8.32 11.45
N GLU A 57 11.22 8.83 11.11
CA GLU A 57 10.43 9.68 12.00
C GLU A 57 9.60 8.90 13.01
N CYS A 58 9.07 7.73 12.63
CA CYS A 58 8.08 7.01 13.44
C CYS A 58 8.63 6.56 14.81
N THR A 59 9.95 6.38 14.93
CA THR A 59 10.61 5.96 16.17
C THR A 59 10.47 6.97 17.30
N ALA A 60 10.45 8.27 16.99
CA ALA A 60 10.21 9.33 17.97
C ALA A 60 8.75 9.33 18.48
N HIS A 61 7.86 8.64 17.79
CA HIS A 61 6.42 8.54 18.08
C HIS A 61 6.02 7.15 18.60
N GLY A 62 6.96 6.38 19.13
CA GLY A 62 6.66 5.07 19.74
C GLY A 62 6.37 3.95 18.75
N PHE A 63 6.58 4.18 17.45
CA PHE A 63 6.52 3.12 16.45
C PHE A 63 7.89 2.49 16.26
N THR A 64 7.87 1.23 15.87
CA THR A 64 9.00 0.52 15.28
C THR A 64 8.63 0.13 13.86
N TYR A 65 9.61 -0.24 13.04
CA TYR A 65 9.33 -0.74 11.70
C TYR A 65 10.03 -2.07 11.47
N LYS A 66 9.44 -2.88 10.60
CA LYS A 66 9.98 -4.16 10.18
C LYS A 66 9.92 -4.26 8.66
N LYS A 67 11.06 -4.60 8.07
CA LYS A 67 11.13 -4.95 6.66
C LYS A 67 10.47 -6.31 6.42
N SER A 68 9.56 -6.36 5.46
CA SER A 68 8.83 -7.57 5.06
C SER A 68 8.82 -7.71 3.54
N LYS A 69 8.35 -8.85 3.04
CA LYS A 69 8.32 -9.17 1.62
C LYS A 69 6.88 -9.35 1.13
N ALA A 70 6.52 -8.61 0.09
CA ALA A 70 5.33 -8.87 -0.71
C ALA A 70 5.79 -9.69 -1.92
N GLY A 71 5.54 -11.00 -1.90
CA GLY A 71 6.10 -11.90 -2.91
C GLY A 71 7.61 -12.10 -2.80
N LEU A 72 8.26 -12.49 -3.90
CA LEU A 72 9.71 -12.76 -3.92
C LEU A 72 10.57 -11.50 -4.06
N THR A 73 10.04 -10.47 -4.71
CA THR A 73 10.84 -9.36 -5.25
C THR A 73 10.59 -8.01 -4.59
N TRP A 74 9.45 -7.81 -3.93
CA TRP A 74 9.11 -6.52 -3.33
C TRP A 74 9.32 -6.54 -1.83
N ASP A 75 10.22 -5.69 -1.37
CA ASP A 75 10.34 -5.37 0.04
C ASP A 75 9.38 -4.20 0.37
N TYR A 76 8.79 -4.23 1.55
CA TYR A 76 7.99 -3.12 2.08
C TYR A 76 8.21 -3.00 3.60
N LEU A 77 7.79 -1.88 4.18
CA LEU A 77 7.86 -1.68 5.62
C LEU A 77 6.49 -1.87 6.30
N GLN A 78 6.51 -2.62 7.38
CA GLN A 78 5.42 -2.72 8.34
C GLN A 78 5.74 -1.82 9.53
N PHE A 79 4.86 -0.87 9.84
CA PHE A 79 5.01 0.03 10.99
C PHE A 79 4.18 -0.51 12.16
N ILE A 80 4.81 -0.63 13.32
CA ILE A 80 4.31 -1.39 14.46
C ILE A 80 4.33 -0.49 15.70
N HIS A 81 3.16 -0.28 16.29
CA HIS A 81 3.03 0.35 17.60
C HIS A 81 2.72 -0.74 18.63
N ILE A 82 3.73 -1.11 19.42
CA ILE A 82 3.67 -2.27 20.32
C ILE A 82 2.61 -2.08 21.41
N ASP A 83 2.52 -0.89 21.98
CA ASP A 83 1.64 -0.61 23.11
C ASP A 83 0.15 -0.70 22.74
N SER A 84 -0.21 -0.19 21.55
CA SER A 84 -1.58 -0.27 21.04
C SER A 84 -1.84 -1.54 20.22
N LYS A 85 -0.80 -2.37 20.01
CA LYS A 85 -0.85 -3.60 19.21
C LYS A 85 -1.34 -3.34 17.78
N VAL A 86 -0.98 -2.19 17.23
CA VAL A 86 -1.35 -1.73 15.89
C VAL A 86 -0.22 -2.02 14.92
N ILE A 87 -0.57 -2.51 13.73
CA ILE A 87 0.30 -2.59 12.57
C ILE A 87 -0.32 -1.82 11.41
N PHE A 88 0.50 -1.08 10.65
CA PHE A 88 0.05 -0.45 9.42
C PHE A 88 1.11 -0.50 8.32
N LEU A 89 0.69 -0.24 7.10
CA LEU A 89 1.56 -0.05 5.93
C LEU A 89 1.06 1.10 5.06
N ILE A 90 1.90 1.56 4.14
CA ILE A 90 1.58 2.61 3.19
C ILE A 90 1.52 2.03 1.77
N LYS A 91 0.55 2.46 0.96
CA LYS A 91 0.48 2.16 -0.48
C LYS A 91 0.15 3.41 -1.31
N ASN A 92 0.51 3.38 -2.59
CA ASN A 92 -0.01 4.35 -3.54
C ASN A 92 -1.49 4.02 -3.85
N ALA A 93 -2.37 5.02 -3.75
CA ALA A 93 -3.80 4.90 -4.02
C ALA A 93 -4.11 4.46 -5.45
N ALA A 94 -3.25 4.78 -6.42
CA ALA A 94 -3.36 4.34 -7.81
C ALA A 94 -3.44 2.81 -7.94
N TYR A 95 -2.82 2.08 -7.01
CA TYR A 95 -2.74 0.61 -7.03
C TYR A 95 -3.60 -0.05 -5.95
N PHE A 96 -4.33 0.73 -5.15
CA PHE A 96 -5.14 0.22 -4.05
C PHE A 96 -6.63 0.14 -4.42
N ASN A 97 -7.26 -1.01 -4.17
CA ASN A 97 -8.69 -1.19 -4.38
C ASN A 97 -9.45 -1.30 -3.05
N GLU A 98 -10.09 -0.23 -2.59
CA GLU A 98 -10.87 -0.26 -1.35
C GLU A 98 -12.00 -1.31 -1.34
N ASN A 99 -12.59 -1.64 -2.51
CA ASN A 99 -13.68 -2.62 -2.61
C ASN A 99 -13.19 -4.07 -2.73
N CYS A 100 -11.88 -4.27 -2.85
CA CYS A 100 -11.23 -5.58 -2.98
C CYS A 100 -9.76 -5.42 -2.58
N PHE A 101 -9.49 -5.10 -1.31
CA PHE A 101 -8.15 -4.62 -0.91
C PHE A 101 -7.04 -5.66 -1.10
N SER A 102 -7.41 -6.94 -1.16
CA SER A 102 -6.47 -8.02 -1.44
C SER A 102 -5.99 -8.04 -2.89
N GLN A 103 -6.61 -7.28 -3.81
CA GLN A 103 -6.23 -7.21 -5.22
C GLN A 103 -5.83 -5.78 -5.60
N ALA A 104 -4.66 -5.62 -6.24
CA ALA A 104 -4.31 -4.33 -6.82
C ALA A 104 -5.27 -3.90 -7.94
N ARG A 105 -5.44 -2.59 -8.08
CA ARG A 105 -6.02 -1.99 -9.28
C ARG A 105 -4.98 -2.04 -10.40
N LEU A 106 -5.32 -2.71 -11.50
CA LEU A 106 -4.52 -2.60 -12.73
C LEU A 106 -4.86 -1.27 -13.43
N PRO A 107 -3.88 -0.59 -14.05
CA PRO A 107 -4.08 0.69 -14.74
C PRO A 107 -5.13 0.65 -15.87
N ASN A 108 -5.48 -0.54 -16.38
CA ASN A 108 -6.48 -0.71 -17.45
C ASN A 108 -7.90 -0.99 -16.95
N GLY A 109 -8.17 -0.87 -15.64
CA GLY A 109 -9.52 -1.08 -15.07
C GLY A 109 -10.01 -2.53 -15.08
N GLY A 110 -9.20 -3.48 -15.55
CA GLY A 110 -9.45 -4.91 -15.43
C GLY A 110 -9.14 -5.41 -14.02
N GLY A 111 -10.12 -5.98 -13.33
CA GLY A 111 -9.88 -6.69 -12.07
C GLY A 111 -9.09 -7.97 -12.31
N THR A 112 -8.07 -8.24 -11.49
CA THR A 112 -7.33 -9.51 -11.55
C THR A 112 -8.17 -10.63 -10.94
N LYS A 113 -8.39 -11.71 -11.71
CA LYS A 113 -8.83 -13.00 -11.14
C LYS A 113 -7.59 -13.80 -10.75
N GLY A 114 -6.92 -13.36 -9.70
CA GLY A 114 -5.85 -14.10 -9.02
C GLY A 114 -6.35 -14.83 -7.77
N PRO A 115 -5.56 -15.73 -7.17
CA PRO A 115 -5.91 -16.41 -5.93
C PRO A 115 -6.29 -15.38 -4.86
N ARG A 116 -7.37 -15.66 -4.11
CA ARG A 116 -7.98 -14.73 -3.13
C ARG A 116 -7.05 -14.36 -1.96
N ARG A 117 -5.95 -15.09 -1.81
CA ARG A 117 -5.05 -15.01 -0.66
C ARG A 117 -3.82 -14.23 -1.05
N THR A 118 -3.76 -12.95 -0.70
CA THR A 118 -2.56 -12.11 -0.85
C THR A 118 -1.98 -11.78 0.52
N TYR A 119 -0.78 -11.19 0.58
CA TYR A 119 -0.20 -10.79 1.86
C TYR A 119 -1.10 -9.82 2.64
N LEU A 120 -1.82 -8.94 1.92
CA LEU A 120 -2.81 -8.03 2.50
C LEU A 120 -3.99 -8.78 3.11
N HIS A 121 -4.48 -9.83 2.41
CA HIS A 121 -5.52 -10.70 2.95
C HIS A 121 -5.04 -11.39 4.23
N GLU A 122 -3.83 -11.92 4.27
CA GLU A 122 -3.29 -12.55 5.47
C GLU A 122 -3.12 -11.57 6.64
N LEU A 123 -2.60 -10.36 6.39
CA LEU A 123 -2.51 -9.31 7.43
C LEU A 123 -3.89 -8.87 7.92
N SER A 124 -4.90 -8.82 7.04
CA SER A 124 -6.27 -8.44 7.42
C SER A 124 -6.92 -9.39 8.42
N ARG A 125 -6.42 -10.63 8.56
CA ARG A 125 -6.92 -11.59 9.56
C ARG A 125 -6.71 -11.09 10.99
N ILE A 126 -5.77 -10.17 11.22
CA ILE A 126 -5.60 -9.47 12.51
C ILE A 126 -6.90 -8.75 12.90
N ASN A 127 -7.70 -8.30 11.92
CA ASN A 127 -8.94 -7.56 12.15
C ASN A 127 -10.18 -8.45 12.39
N THR A 128 -10.04 -9.77 12.46
CA THR A 128 -11.20 -10.70 12.56
C THR A 128 -12.08 -10.43 13.78
N GLY A 129 -11.52 -9.91 14.88
CA GLY A 129 -12.25 -9.58 16.10
C GLY A 129 -12.83 -8.16 16.14
N LEU A 130 -12.68 -7.36 15.08
CA LEU A 130 -13.10 -5.97 15.04
C LEU A 130 -14.55 -5.83 14.57
N SER A 131 -15.19 -4.73 14.98
CA SER A 131 -16.58 -4.42 14.64
C SER A 131 -16.63 -3.57 13.38
N PHE A 132 -17.24 -4.11 12.32
CA PHE A 132 -17.44 -3.42 11.05
C PHE A 132 -18.91 -3.02 10.84
N PRO A 133 -19.19 -1.96 10.08
CA PRO A 133 -20.55 -1.65 9.66
C PRO A 133 -21.19 -2.83 8.91
N ALA A 134 -22.49 -3.03 9.06
CA ALA A 134 -23.21 -4.04 8.27
C ALA A 134 -23.11 -3.68 6.78
N SER A 135 -22.55 -4.58 5.97
CA SER A 135 -22.37 -4.35 4.55
C SER A 135 -23.73 -4.31 3.83
N PRO A 136 -23.94 -3.39 2.88
CA PRO A 136 -25.05 -3.53 1.94
C PRO A 136 -24.82 -4.78 1.07
N PRO A 137 -25.87 -5.51 0.67
CA PRO A 137 -25.72 -6.72 -0.13
C PRO A 137 -25.01 -6.39 -1.45
N LEU A 138 -23.90 -7.09 -1.73
CA LEU A 138 -23.17 -6.97 -2.99
C LEU A 138 -24.14 -7.20 -4.17
N SER A 139 -24.38 -6.16 -4.95
CA SER A 139 -25.06 -6.31 -6.23
C SER A 139 -24.12 -7.07 -7.19
N LYS A 140 -24.58 -8.24 -7.65
CA LYS A 140 -23.90 -9.06 -8.67
C LYS A 140 -23.63 -8.20 -9.91
N ARG A 141 -22.39 -7.78 -10.16
CA ARG A 141 -21.97 -7.21 -11.45
C ARG A 141 -21.41 -8.30 -12.35
N GLY A 142 -21.83 -8.22 -13.61
CA GLY A 142 -21.86 -9.31 -14.58
C GLY A 142 -20.52 -9.80 -15.09
N ASN A 143 -20.53 -11.07 -15.49
CA ASN A 143 -19.46 -11.76 -16.20
C ASN A 143 -19.29 -11.19 -17.61
N HIS A 144 -18.15 -10.56 -17.89
CA HIS A 144 -17.49 -10.65 -19.19
C HIS A 144 -15.98 -10.74 -18.93
N ALA A 145 -15.38 -11.83 -19.41
CA ALA A 145 -14.04 -12.26 -19.06
C ALA A 145 -13.12 -12.21 -20.29
N GLU A 146 -12.12 -11.34 -20.26
CA GLU A 146 -10.88 -11.53 -21.01
C GLU A 146 -9.79 -11.97 -20.03
N ARG A 147 -9.09 -13.05 -20.39
CA ARG A 147 -8.02 -13.66 -19.59
C ARG A 147 -6.74 -12.86 -19.81
N ILE A 148 -6.25 -12.22 -18.77
CA ILE A 148 -4.86 -11.74 -18.69
C ILE A 148 -4.22 -12.45 -17.49
N GLU A 149 -3.11 -13.13 -17.73
CA GLU A 149 -2.40 -13.90 -16.71
C GLU A 149 -1.59 -12.99 -15.79
N GLN A 150 -1.89 -13.04 -14.48
CA GLN A 150 -1.09 -12.42 -13.43
C GLN A 150 0.12 -13.31 -13.16
N LEU A 151 1.34 -12.75 -13.19
CA LEU A 151 2.56 -13.47 -12.83
C LEU A 151 2.55 -13.79 -11.33
N SER A 152 2.13 -15.01 -10.98
CA SER A 152 2.28 -15.56 -9.63
C SER A 152 3.70 -16.11 -9.47
N LEU A 153 4.55 -15.39 -8.73
CA LEU A 153 5.89 -15.86 -8.37
C LEU A 153 5.83 -16.53 -6.98
N PHE A 154 6.15 -17.83 -7.00
CA PHE A 154 5.92 -18.84 -5.95
C PHE A 154 6.49 -18.49 -4.58
N ILE A 155 5.70 -18.68 -3.51
CA ILE A 155 6.19 -18.74 -2.12
C ILE A 155 5.73 -20.06 -1.49
N VAL A 156 6.68 -20.76 -0.84
CA VAL A 156 6.42 -21.96 -0.05
C VAL A 156 5.77 -21.56 1.29
N ASP A 157 4.60 -22.15 1.53
CA ASP A 157 3.59 -21.87 2.58
C ASP A 157 4.10 -21.99 4.04
N SER A 158 5.24 -22.65 4.28
CA SER A 158 5.71 -22.97 5.64
C SER A 158 6.29 -21.78 6.41
N PHE A 159 6.95 -20.82 5.75
CA PHE A 159 7.59 -19.69 6.44
C PHE A 159 6.59 -18.59 6.86
N LEU A 160 5.50 -18.41 6.11
CA LEU A 160 4.50 -17.37 6.39
C LEU A 160 3.54 -17.78 7.51
N LYS A 161 3.16 -19.07 7.61
CA LYS A 161 2.16 -19.54 8.60
C LYS A 161 2.59 -19.37 10.05
N ASP A 162 3.80 -19.78 10.41
CA ASP A 162 4.33 -19.69 11.77
C ASP A 162 4.54 -18.23 12.22
N GLU A 163 4.86 -17.35 11.28
CA GLU A 163 4.93 -15.92 11.54
C GLU A 163 3.53 -15.34 11.73
N LEU A 164 2.60 -15.65 10.83
CA LEU A 164 1.25 -15.09 10.83
C LEU A 164 0.44 -15.48 12.09
N GLU A 165 0.57 -16.72 12.58
CA GLU A 165 -0.08 -17.15 13.82
C GLU A 165 0.43 -16.36 15.03
N LYS A 166 1.73 -16.04 15.08
CA LYS A 166 2.31 -15.13 16.08
C LYS A 166 1.83 -13.69 15.88
N PHE A 167 1.66 -13.23 14.64
CA PHE A 167 1.12 -11.90 14.34
C PHE A 167 -0.33 -11.75 14.83
N THR A 168 -1.22 -12.69 14.50
CA THR A 168 -2.64 -12.64 14.90
C THR A 168 -2.88 -12.75 16.41
N SER A 169 -1.92 -13.30 17.16
CA SER A 169 -1.98 -13.37 18.63
C SER A 169 -1.35 -12.16 19.32
N THR A 170 -0.47 -11.42 18.64
CA THR A 170 0.26 -10.27 19.20
C THR A 170 -0.42 -8.95 18.88
N TYR A 171 -0.96 -8.81 17.66
CA TYR A 171 -1.55 -7.56 17.16
C TYR A 171 -3.08 -7.63 17.14
N SER A 172 -3.72 -6.48 17.34
CA SER A 172 -5.18 -6.37 17.42
C SER A 172 -5.79 -5.63 16.23
N GLN A 173 -4.99 -4.82 15.53
CA GLN A 173 -5.47 -4.02 14.41
C GLN A 173 -4.41 -3.90 13.31
N PHE A 174 -4.83 -4.16 12.08
CA PHE A 174 -4.07 -3.91 10.85
C PHE A 174 -4.74 -2.81 10.04
N HIS A 175 -3.98 -1.78 9.68
CA HIS A 175 -4.45 -0.61 8.95
C HIS A 175 -3.67 -0.43 7.65
N ILE A 176 -4.28 0.23 6.68
CA ILE A 176 -3.66 0.60 5.40
C ILE A 176 -3.82 2.10 5.24
N LEU A 177 -2.72 2.82 5.07
CA LEU A 177 -2.75 4.21 4.63
C LEU A 177 -2.40 4.27 3.15
N THR A 178 -3.09 5.15 2.43
CA THR A 178 -2.79 5.38 1.02
C THR A 178 -2.51 6.83 0.77
N TYR A 179 -1.54 7.11 -0.11
CA TYR A 179 -1.31 8.45 -0.65
C TYR A 179 -1.67 8.48 -2.14
N ASN A 180 -2.21 9.60 -2.62
CA ASN A 180 -2.48 9.86 -4.03
C ASN A 180 -1.63 11.01 -4.54
N ILE A 181 -1.26 10.93 -5.82
CA ILE A 181 -0.60 12.01 -6.55
C ILE A 181 -1.62 12.57 -7.55
N ASP A 182 -1.82 13.88 -7.59
CA ASP A 182 -2.74 14.52 -8.53
C ASP A 182 -2.11 14.77 -9.92
N GLU A 183 -2.86 15.45 -10.79
CA GLU A 183 -2.42 15.85 -12.13
C GLU A 183 -1.27 16.87 -12.11
N ALA A 184 -1.08 17.61 -11.01
CA ALA A 184 0.04 18.52 -10.81
C ALA A 184 1.27 17.80 -10.20
N TYR A 185 1.22 16.47 -10.10
CA TYR A 185 2.23 15.58 -9.57
C TYR A 185 2.58 15.79 -8.09
N GLN A 186 1.67 16.36 -7.30
CA GLN A 186 1.87 16.57 -5.86
C GLN A 186 1.03 15.60 -5.03
N ILE A 187 1.43 15.38 -3.78
CA ILE A 187 0.63 14.61 -2.82
C ILE A 187 -0.66 15.38 -2.55
N SER A 188 -1.79 14.81 -2.96
CA SER A 188 -3.09 15.48 -2.94
C SER A 188 -4.07 14.87 -1.95
N GLU A 189 -3.92 13.59 -1.66
CA GLU A 189 -4.85 12.87 -0.80
C GLU A 189 -4.12 11.83 0.03
N ILE A 190 -4.42 11.77 1.32
CA ILE A 190 -3.95 10.71 2.21
C ILE A 190 -5.17 10.14 2.93
N LYS A 191 -5.43 8.85 2.75
CA LYS A 191 -6.58 8.16 3.34
C LYS A 191 -6.16 7.00 4.22
N HIS A 192 -6.89 6.83 5.30
CA HIS A 192 -6.69 5.76 6.28
C HIS A 192 -7.83 4.75 6.19
N TYR A 193 -7.48 3.48 6.05
CA TYR A 193 -8.43 2.38 5.93
C TYR A 193 -8.18 1.24 6.91
N LEU A 194 -9.28 0.55 7.25
CA LEU A 194 -9.28 -0.69 8.00
C LEU A 194 -9.84 -1.83 7.12
N PRO A 195 -9.00 -2.78 6.65
CA PRO A 195 -9.44 -3.92 5.85
C PRO A 195 -10.29 -4.91 6.67
N ASN A 196 -11.45 -5.29 6.15
CA ASN A 196 -12.31 -6.33 6.71
C ASN A 196 -12.02 -7.69 6.04
N PRO A 197 -11.48 -8.68 6.77
CA PRO A 197 -11.15 -9.99 6.20
C PRO A 197 -12.38 -10.76 5.71
N SER A 198 -13.59 -10.41 6.16
CA SER A 198 -14.80 -11.20 5.86
C SER A 198 -15.45 -10.85 4.52
N ASP A 199 -15.43 -9.57 4.13
CA ASP A 199 -16.06 -9.08 2.90
C ASP A 199 -15.06 -8.53 1.87
N ASN A 200 -13.77 -8.51 2.22
CA ASN A 200 -12.66 -8.02 1.40
C ASN A 200 -12.73 -6.51 1.07
N VAL A 201 -13.50 -5.75 1.86
CA VAL A 201 -13.62 -4.29 1.74
C VAL A 201 -12.71 -3.61 2.77
N ALA A 202 -11.99 -2.59 2.34
CA ALA A 202 -11.27 -1.69 3.22
C ALA A 202 -12.13 -0.49 3.57
N TYR A 203 -12.58 -0.44 4.81
CA TYR A 203 -13.46 0.61 5.31
C TYR A 203 -12.64 1.85 5.63
N ARG A 204 -13.00 2.99 5.04
CA ARG A 204 -12.35 4.27 5.34
C ARG A 204 -12.57 4.64 6.81
N VAL A 205 -11.47 4.84 7.52
CA VAL A 205 -11.42 5.28 8.91
C VAL A 205 -11.41 6.81 8.98
N GLU A 206 -10.53 7.43 8.21
CA GLU A 206 -10.35 8.87 8.19
C GLU A 206 -9.76 9.35 6.86
N ASP A 207 -10.03 10.61 6.53
CA ASP A 207 -9.39 11.35 5.45
C ASP A 207 -8.42 12.34 6.08
N LEU A 208 -7.13 12.19 5.78
CA LEU A 208 -6.03 12.98 6.36
C LEU A 208 -5.58 14.10 5.41
N SER A 209 -6.28 14.29 4.30
CA SER A 209 -5.86 15.23 3.25
C SER A 209 -5.82 16.68 3.73
N ASP A 210 -6.66 17.04 4.72
CA ASP A 210 -6.65 18.37 5.33
C ASP A 210 -5.38 18.68 6.13
N LEU A 211 -4.61 17.65 6.51
CA LEU A 211 -3.33 17.81 7.23
C LEU A 211 -2.16 18.04 6.28
N ILE A 212 -2.35 17.85 4.97
CA ILE A 212 -1.29 18.00 3.97
C ILE A 212 -0.89 19.48 3.91
N SER A 213 0.38 19.74 4.21
CA SER A 213 0.97 21.06 4.13
C SER A 213 2.30 20.97 3.39
N GLY A 214 2.54 21.90 2.47
CA GLY A 214 3.79 21.97 1.72
C GLY A 214 3.95 20.94 0.59
N ALA A 215 2.91 20.20 0.19
CA ALA A 215 3.01 19.29 -0.95
C ALA A 215 3.24 19.99 -2.31
N GLU A 216 3.06 21.33 -2.36
CA GLU A 216 3.24 22.16 -3.54
C GLU A 216 4.62 21.99 -4.17
N LEU A 217 4.59 21.78 -5.49
CA LEU A 217 5.79 21.61 -6.31
C LEU A 217 6.07 22.83 -7.19
N THR A 218 7.35 23.06 -7.48
CA THR A 218 7.79 24.04 -8.48
C THR A 218 7.65 23.47 -9.89
N ASP A 219 7.72 24.32 -10.92
CA ASP A 219 7.69 23.86 -12.31
C ASP A 219 8.90 22.97 -12.63
N GLU A 220 10.06 23.28 -12.05
CA GLU A 220 11.26 22.44 -12.17
C GLU A 220 11.06 21.04 -11.59
N ASP A 221 10.33 20.92 -10.47
CA ASP A 221 9.98 19.63 -9.88
C ASP A 221 9.09 18.81 -10.82
N ARG A 222 8.05 19.46 -11.36
CA ARG A 222 7.06 18.83 -12.25
C ARG A 222 7.70 18.33 -13.53
N ASP A 223 8.60 19.10 -14.13
CA ASP A 223 9.32 18.72 -15.35
C ASP A 223 10.20 17.47 -15.18
N VAL A 224 10.60 17.17 -13.95
CA VAL A 224 11.50 16.05 -13.63
C VAL A 224 10.72 14.75 -13.40
N ILE A 225 9.49 14.84 -12.93
CA ILE A 225 8.61 13.72 -12.61
C ILE A 225 7.57 13.41 -13.68
N ALA A 226 7.26 14.38 -14.56
CA ALA A 226 6.38 14.17 -15.69
C ALA A 226 6.86 12.98 -16.56
N PRO A 227 5.97 12.08 -16.97
CA PRO A 227 6.32 10.97 -17.84
C PRO A 227 6.82 11.49 -19.19
N ASP A 228 7.86 10.85 -19.73
CA ASP A 228 8.28 11.10 -21.10
C ASP A 228 7.20 10.55 -22.05
N VAL A 229 6.84 11.31 -23.10
CA VAL A 229 5.72 11.06 -24.03
C VAL A 229 5.79 9.71 -24.78
N ASN A 230 6.85 8.92 -24.57
CA ASN A 230 7.11 7.62 -25.21
C ASN A 230 7.19 6.44 -24.21
N ASP A 231 6.83 6.63 -22.93
CA ASP A 231 6.96 5.57 -21.92
C ASP A 231 5.66 4.77 -21.76
N ASP A 232 5.47 3.75 -22.60
CA ASP A 232 4.38 2.75 -22.49
C ASP A 232 4.62 1.73 -21.33
N ALA A 233 5.58 2.00 -20.44
CA ALA A 233 5.96 1.10 -19.36
C ALA A 233 4.91 1.09 -18.23
N LEU A 234 4.33 -0.09 -17.98
CA LEU A 234 3.49 -0.37 -16.81
C LEU A 234 4.31 -0.24 -15.51
N ASP A 235 3.76 0.49 -14.53
CA ASP A 235 4.37 0.60 -13.19
C ASP A 235 4.49 -0.79 -12.55
N PRO A 236 5.71 -1.27 -12.22
CA PRO A 236 5.89 -2.53 -11.54
C PRO A 236 5.15 -2.62 -10.18
N ALA A 237 4.93 -1.50 -9.50
CA ALA A 237 4.14 -1.41 -8.26
C ALA A 237 2.63 -1.65 -8.48
N ALA A 238 2.15 -1.62 -9.72
CA ALA A 238 0.77 -1.97 -10.06
C ALA A 238 0.49 -3.48 -9.97
N PHE A 239 1.53 -4.31 -9.96
CA PHE A 239 1.39 -5.76 -9.87
C PHE A 239 1.48 -6.22 -8.41
N ASP A 240 0.32 -6.52 -7.79
CA ASP A 240 0.27 -7.16 -6.47
C ASP A 240 0.53 -8.68 -6.58
N ILE A 241 1.09 -9.27 -5.52
CA ILE A 241 1.53 -10.67 -5.53
C ILE A 241 0.59 -11.54 -4.69
N GLY A 242 -0.02 -12.53 -5.33
CA GLY A 242 -0.86 -13.55 -4.70
C GLY A 242 -0.08 -14.74 -4.14
N ILE A 243 -0.66 -15.40 -3.14
CA ILE A 243 -0.21 -16.66 -2.53
C ILE A 243 -1.05 -17.79 -3.15
N ILE A 244 -0.41 -18.85 -3.65
CA ILE A 244 -1.10 -20.04 -4.16
C ILE A 244 -1.18 -21.08 -3.05
N GLU A 245 -2.37 -21.65 -2.82
CA GLU A 245 -2.51 -22.87 -2.01
C GLU A 245 -2.25 -24.07 -2.91
N GLU A 246 -1.36 -24.99 -2.51
CA GLU A 246 -1.27 -26.29 -3.17
C GLU A 246 -2.63 -26.98 -3.03
N GLU A 247 -3.33 -27.19 -4.14
CA GLU A 247 -4.49 -28.07 -4.18
C GLU A 247 -4.02 -29.45 -3.70
N GLN A 248 -4.42 -29.84 -2.48
CA GLN A 248 -4.31 -31.21 -2.03
C GLN A 248 -5.07 -32.08 -3.02
N HIS A 249 -4.34 -32.66 -3.96
CA HIS A 249 -4.81 -33.77 -4.77
C HIS A 249 -4.99 -34.94 -3.80
N ASN A 250 -6.22 -35.08 -3.29
CA ASN A 250 -6.67 -36.31 -2.65
C ASN A 250 -6.60 -37.42 -3.70
N LEU A 251 -5.58 -38.27 -3.58
CA LEU A 251 -5.51 -39.61 -4.19
C LEU A 251 -6.00 -40.64 -3.18
#